data_AF-A0A6J6JI18-F1
#
_entry.id   AF-A0A6J6JI18-F1
#
_cell.length_a   1.000
_cell.length_b   1.000
_cell.length_c   1.000
_cell.angle_alpha   90.00
_cell.angle_beta   90.00
_cell.angle_gamma   90.00
#
_symmetry.space_group_name_H-M   'P 1'
#
loop_
_entity.id
_entity.type
_entity.pdbx_description
1 polymer ?
#
loop_
_entity_poly.entity_id
_entity_poly.type
_entity_poly.pdbx_seq_one_letter_code
_entity_poly.pdbx_strand_id
1 'polypeptide(L)'
;MLVGNAIAQVFYALVLWAALHVYGESLGLMQLIVINTFASIIGGLAPVPGGIGVIEAGLIGGFTAAGIPDQQAIAATFTARMFTAYLPPVWGWLSINWLRHRDFV
;
A
#
# COMPACT_ATOMS: atom_id res chain seq x y z
N MET A 1 7.18 12.87 14.17
CA MET A 1 6.00 12.28 13.50
C MET A 1 5.93 12.64 12.01
N LEU A 2 6.06 13.91 11.62
CA LEU A 2 5.99 14.34 10.22
C LEU A 2 7.06 13.75 9.30
N VAL A 3 8.33 13.74 9.72
CA VAL A 3 9.44 13.18 8.91
C VAL A 3 9.27 11.69 8.67
N GLY A 4 8.85 10.94 9.70
CA GLY A 4 8.59 9.50 9.57
C GLY A 4 7.44 9.18 8.61
N ASN A 5 6.38 10.00 8.60
CA ASN A 5 5.28 9.84 7.67
C ASN A 5 5.72 10.15 6.22
N ALA A 6 6.48 11.23 6.01
CA ALA A 6 7.01 11.56 4.69
C ALA A 6 7.91 10.44 4.13
N ILE A 7 8.78 9.87 4.97
CA ILE A 7 9.62 8.72 4.59
C ILE A 7 8.74 7.52 4.24
N ALA A 8 7.72 7.21 5.04
CA ALA A 8 6.80 6.11 4.76
C ALA A 8 6.06 6.32 3.42
N GLN A 9 5.59 7.53 3.12
CA GLN A 9 4.95 7.86 1.84
C GLN A 9 5.88 7.58 0.65
N VAL A 10 7.16 7.92 0.76
CA VAL A 10 8.15 7.61 -0.29
C VAL A 10 8.33 6.10 -0.44
N PHE A 11 8.42 5.35 0.65
CA PHE A 11 8.50 3.88 0.59
C PHE A 11 7.24 3.26 -0.05
N TYR A 12 6.05 3.73 0.31
CA TYR A 12 4.81 3.30 -0.34
C TYR A 12 4.82 3.61 -1.83
N ALA A 13 5.21 4.82 -2.22
CA ALA A 13 5.33 5.19 -3.63
C ALA A 13 6.35 4.32 -4.38
N LEU A 14 7.46 3.94 -3.76
CA LEU A 14 8.45 3.02 -4.36
C LEU A 14 7.87 1.62 -4.55
N VAL A 15 7.08 1.11 -3.59
CA VAL A 15 6.41 -0.18 -3.74
C VAL A 15 5.38 -0.15 -4.86
N LEU A 16 4.57 0.92 -4.95
CA LEU A 16 3.62 1.11 -6.05
C LEU A 16 4.34 1.23 -7.40
N TRP A 17 5.46 1.95 -7.43
CA TRP A 17 6.30 2.07 -8.62
C TRP A 17 6.83 0.71 -9.07
N ALA A 18 7.39 -0.07 -8.15
CA ALA A 18 7.89 -1.42 -8.43
C ALA A 18 6.76 -2.36 -8.89
N ALA A 19 5.57 -2.27 -8.27
CA ALA A 19 4.42 -3.06 -8.63
C ALA A 19 3.96 -2.75 -10.07
N LEU A 20 3.83 -1.46 -10.45
CA LEU A 20 3.49 -1.06 -11.82
C LEU A 20 4.56 -1.49 -12.83
N HIS A 21 5.84 -1.39 -12.45
CA HIS A 21 6.96 -1.69 -13.32
C HIS A 21 6.97 -3.16 -13.78
N VAL A 22 6.55 -4.09 -12.92
CA VAL A 22 6.41 -5.51 -13.26
C VAL A 22 5.34 -5.74 -14.34
N TYR A 23 4.33 -4.88 -14.42
CA TYR A 23 3.26 -4.96 -15.42
C TYR A 23 3.56 -4.14 -16.70
N GLY A 24 4.77 -3.59 -16.81
CA GLY A 24 5.21 -2.81 -17.97
C GLY A 24 4.78 -1.34 -17.95
N GLU A 25 4.16 -0.89 -16.86
CA GLU A 25 3.67 0.47 -16.71
C GLU A 25 4.56 1.29 -15.76
N SER A 26 4.55 2.60 -15.94
CA SER A 26 5.27 3.49 -15.03
C SER A 26 4.55 4.82 -14.88
N LEU A 27 4.48 5.29 -13.64
CA LEU A 27 4.02 6.63 -13.30
C LEU A 27 5.14 7.37 -12.58
N GLY A 28 5.11 8.70 -12.65
CA GLY A 28 6.07 9.52 -11.93
C GLY A 28 5.91 9.34 -10.43
N LEU A 29 7.02 9.37 -9.68
CA LEU A 29 7.00 9.26 -8.21
C LEU A 29 6.03 10.25 -7.55
N MET A 30 5.93 11.48 -8.08
CA MET A 30 5.00 12.48 -7.58
C MET A 30 3.53 12.05 -7.75
N GLN A 31 3.17 11.49 -8.92
CA GLN A 31 1.81 10.99 -9.15
C GLN A 31 1.48 9.84 -8.20
N LEU A 32 2.42 8.93 -7.96
CA LEU A 32 2.24 7.81 -7.04
C LEU A 32 2.05 8.26 -5.60
N ILE A 33 2.83 9.25 -5.13
CA ILE A 33 2.66 9.83 -3.80
C ILE A 33 1.28 10.48 -3.66
N VAL A 34 0.85 11.25 -4.66
CA VAL A 34 -0.46 11.90 -4.67
C VAL A 34 -1.57 10.86 -4.62
N ILE A 35 -1.55 9.85 -5.50
CA ILE A 35 -2.53 8.76 -5.54
C ILE A 35 -2.57 8.02 -4.20
N ASN A 36 -1.41 7.66 -3.64
CA ASN A 36 -1.33 6.98 -2.35
C ASN A 36 -1.87 7.84 -1.20
N THR A 37 -1.58 9.14 -1.21
CA THR A 37 -2.06 10.09 -0.20
C THR A 37 -3.59 10.21 -0.26
N PHE A 38 -4.16 10.38 -1.45
CA PHE A 38 -5.61 10.43 -1.64
C PHE A 38 -6.27 9.12 -1.22
N ALA A 39 -5.74 7.97 -1.64
CA ALA A 39 -6.25 6.66 -1.23
C ALA A 39 -6.17 6.47 0.30
N SER A 40 -5.10 6.95 0.94
CA SER A 40 -4.93 6.91 2.40
C SER A 40 -5.91 7.82 3.13
N ILE A 41 -6.20 9.02 2.60
CA ILE A 41 -7.21 9.93 3.15
C ILE A 41 -8.60 9.28 3.09
N ILE A 42 -8.97 8.74 1.93
CA ILE A 42 -10.28 8.08 1.75
C ILE A 42 -10.37 6.83 2.65
N GLY A 43 -9.32 6.02 2.69
CA GLY A 43 -9.24 4.85 3.55
C GLY A 43 -9.29 5.16 5.04
N GLY A 44 -8.72 6.29 5.47
CA GLY A 44 -8.75 6.75 6.86
C GLY A 44 -10.11 7.34 7.27
N LEU A 45 -10.89 7.86 6.32
CA LEU A 45 -12.26 8.33 6.56
C LEU A 45 -13.28 7.19 6.55
N ALA A 46 -12.96 6.06 5.91
CA ALA A 46 -13.85 4.93 5.84
C ALA A 46 -13.95 4.18 7.18
N PRO A 47 -15.16 3.79 7.63
CA PRO A 47 -15.36 3.04 8.88
C PRO A 47 -15.01 1.55 8.73
N VAL A 48 -13.98 1.23 7.93
CA VAL A 48 -13.56 -0.14 7.63
C VAL A 48 -12.25 -0.43 8.37
N PRO A 49 -12.21 -1.41 9.28
CA PRO A 49 -10.98 -1.81 9.95
C PRO A 49 -9.89 -2.13 8.93
N GLY A 50 -8.79 -1.38 8.95
CA GLY A 50 -7.66 -1.56 8.03
C GLY A 50 -7.87 -1.06 6.60
N GLY A 51 -9.00 -0.37 6.31
CA GLY A 51 -9.27 0.25 5.01
C GLY A 51 -9.35 -0.73 3.83
N ILE A 52 -9.57 -2.02 4.11
CA ILE A 52 -9.61 -3.09 3.10
C ILE A 52 -10.81 -2.86 2.18
N GLY A 53 -10.56 -2.86 0.87
CA GLY A 53 -11.51 -2.55 -0.20
C GLY A 53 -11.52 -1.07 -0.58
N VAL A 54 -11.43 -0.16 0.39
CA VAL A 54 -11.51 1.29 0.14
C VAL A 54 -10.20 1.83 -0.41
N ILE A 55 -9.07 1.43 0.20
CA ILE A 55 -7.74 1.84 -0.26
C ILE A 55 -7.48 1.24 -1.64
N GLU A 56 -7.86 -0.02 -1.87
CA GLU A 56 -7.76 -0.70 -3.16
C GLU A 56 -8.54 0.05 -4.24
N ALA A 57 -9.81 0.37 -3.98
CA ALA A 57 -10.63 1.13 -4.92
C ALA A 57 -10.04 2.52 -5.21
N GLY A 58 -9.49 3.20 -4.20
CA GLY A 58 -8.81 4.48 -4.35
C GLY A 58 -7.55 4.40 -5.21
N LEU A 59 -6.72 3.37 -5.01
CA LEU A 59 -5.51 3.15 -5.80
C LEU A 59 -5.85 2.76 -7.25
N ILE A 60 -6.78 1.83 -7.46
CA ILE A 60 -7.24 1.43 -8.79
C ILE A 60 -7.80 2.66 -9.53
N GLY A 61 -8.72 3.39 -8.90
CA GLY A 61 -9.28 4.61 -9.49
C GLY A 61 -8.22 5.68 -9.77
N GLY A 62 -7.22 5.83 -8.89
CA GLY A 62 -6.11 6.75 -9.10
C GLY A 62 -5.20 6.35 -10.26
N PHE A 63 -4.89 5.08 -10.43
CA PHE A 63 -4.10 4.57 -11.55
C PHE A 63 -4.85 4.65 -12.87
N THR A 64 -6.13 4.25 -12.90
CA THR A 64 -6.98 4.38 -14.08
C THR A 64 -7.13 5.84 -14.49
N ALA A 65 -7.35 6.75 -13.52
CA ALA A 65 -7.40 8.19 -13.80
C ALA A 65 -6.07 8.77 -14.31
N ALA A 66 -4.93 8.14 -13.95
CA ALA A 66 -3.61 8.49 -14.45
C ALA A 66 -3.29 7.89 -15.83
N GLY A 67 -4.21 7.13 -16.43
CA GLY A 67 -4.07 6.56 -17.78
C GLY A 67 -3.60 5.10 -17.82
N ILE A 68 -3.50 4.43 -16.69
CA ILE A 68 -3.15 3.01 -16.62
C ILE A 68 -4.36 2.15 -17.00
N PRO A 69 -4.23 1.16 -17.90
CA PRO A 69 -5.27 0.17 -18.17
C PRO A 69 -5.80 -0.52 -16.91
N ASP A 70 -7.13 -0.66 -16.78
CA ASP A 70 -7.79 -1.21 -15.58
C ASP A 70 -7.23 -2.54 -15.10
N GLN A 71 -6.94 -3.47 -16.04
CA GLN A 71 -6.38 -4.78 -15.68
C GLN A 71 -5.02 -4.66 -14.99
N GLN A 72 -4.15 -3.76 -15.45
CA GLN A 72 -2.84 -3.53 -14.86
C GLN A 72 -2.95 -2.73 -13.55
N ALA A 73 -3.85 -1.75 -13.48
CA ALA A 73 -4.11 -0.98 -12.26
C ALA A 73 -4.57 -1.89 -11.10
N ILE A 74 -5.48 -2.83 -11.39
CA ILE A 74 -5.94 -3.84 -10.43
C ILE A 74 -4.78 -4.74 -10.01
N ALA A 75 -4.05 -5.31 -10.98
CA ALA A 75 -2.95 -6.23 -10.69
C ALA A 75 -1.81 -5.57 -9.87
N ALA A 76 -1.44 -4.35 -10.23
CA ALA A 76 -0.44 -3.57 -9.50
C ALA A 76 -0.89 -3.24 -8.08
N THR A 77 -2.15 -2.83 -7.91
CA THR A 77 -2.72 -2.53 -6.59
C THR A 77 -2.70 -3.76 -5.68
N PHE A 78 -3.16 -4.91 -6.17
CA PHE A 78 -3.15 -6.14 -5.37
C PHE A 78 -1.73 -6.62 -5.05
N THR A 79 -0.80 -6.50 -6.00
CA THR A 79 0.61 -6.83 -5.76
C THR A 79 1.20 -5.96 -4.65
N ALA A 80 1.02 -4.64 -4.74
CA ALA A 80 1.49 -3.73 -3.71
C ALA A 80 0.82 -4.00 -2.34
N ARG A 81 -0.47 -4.33 -2.32
CA ARG A 81 -1.19 -4.71 -1.10
C ARG A 81 -0.66 -6.01 -0.52
N MET A 82 -0.29 -6.99 -1.35
CA MET A 82 0.31 -8.24 -0.88
C MET A 82 1.58 -7.96 -0.05
N PHE A 83 2.42 -7.04 -0.50
CA PHE A 83 3.64 -6.67 0.23
C PHE A 83 3.40 -5.72 1.40
N THR A 84 2.45 -4.80 1.31
CA THR A 84 2.30 -3.74 2.33
C THR A 84 1.28 -4.08 3.41
N ALA A 85 0.22 -4.82 3.08
CA ALA A 85 -0.85 -5.17 4.01
C ALA A 85 -0.64 -6.55 4.64
N TYR A 86 -0.12 -7.54 3.91
CA TYR A 86 0.00 -8.91 4.41
C TYR A 86 1.38 -9.24 4.99
N LEU A 87 2.45 -8.60 4.52
CA LEU A 87 3.79 -8.81 5.08
C LEU A 87 3.86 -8.40 6.56
N PRO A 88 3.40 -7.20 6.99
CA PRO A 88 3.55 -6.78 8.39
C PRO A 88 2.82 -7.69 9.40
N PRO A 89 1.58 -8.15 9.17
CA PRO A 89 0.93 -9.12 10.05
C PRO A 89 1.67 -10.45 10.19
N VAL A 90 2.24 -10.97 9.09
CA VAL A 90 3.00 -12.23 9.11
C VAL A 90 4.26 -12.09 9.98
N TRP A 91 5.02 -11.01 9.81
CA TRP A 91 6.18 -10.73 10.66
C TRP A 91 5.81 -10.44 12.12
N GLY A 92 4.68 -9.75 12.34
CA GLY A 92 4.14 -9.48 13.66
C GLY A 92 3.80 -10.78 14.41
N TRP A 93 3.15 -11.72 13.74
CA TRP A 93 2.83 -13.03 14.32
C TRP A 93 4.08 -13.83 14.69
N LEU A 94 5.10 -13.87 13.81
CA LEU A 94 6.37 -14.53 14.10
C LEU A 94 7.08 -13.91 15.32
N SER A 95 7.06 -12.58 15.40
CA SER A 95 7.67 -11.83 16.52
C SER A 95 6.95 -12.11 17.84
N ILE A 96 5.61 -12.11 17.85
CA ILE A 96 4.81 -12.44 19.03
C ILE A 96 5.03 -13.90 19.44
N ASN A 97 5.05 -14.82 18.48
CA ASN A 97 5.29 -16.22 18.77
C ASN A 97 6.67 -16.43 19.40
N TRP A 98 7.69 -15.72 18.90
CA TRP A 98 9.04 -15.76 19.46
C TRP A 98 9.11 -15.20 20.89
N LEU A 99 8.42 -14.08 21.16
CA LEU A 99 8.35 -13.51 22.52
C LEU A 99 7.60 -14.43 23.48
N ARG A 100 6.52 -15.07 23.02
CA ARG A 100 5.75 -16.06 23.79
C ARG A 100 6.56 -17.31 24.12
N HIS A 101 7.45 -17.74 23.22
CA HIS A 101 8.36 -18.86 23.48
C HIS A 101 9.48 -18.51 24.49
N ARG A 102 9.66 -17.24 24.84
CA ARG A 102 10.69 -16.77 25.78
C ARG A 102 10.11 -16.19 27.08
N ASP A 103 8.84 -16.45 27.39
CA ASP A 103 8.15 -16.04 28.63
C ASP A 103 8.18 -14.52 28.93
N PHE A 104 8.24 -13.68 27.89
CA PHE A 104 8.14 -12.22 28.06
C PHE A 104 6.69 -11.69 28.06
N VAL A 105 5.70 -12.53 27.72
CA VAL A 105 4.25 -12.23 27.66
C VAL A 105 3.43 -13.45 28.04
#